data_AF-A0A174KGE8-F1
#
_entry.id   AF-A0A174KGE8-F1
#
_cell.length_a   1.000
_cell.length_b   1.000
_cell.length_c   1.000
_cell.angle_alpha   90.00
_cell.angle_beta   90.00
_cell.angle_gamma   90.00
#
_symmetry.space_group_name_H-M   'P 1'
#
loop_
_entity.id
_entity.type
_entity.pdbx_description
1 polymer ?
#
loop_
_entity_poly.entity_id
_entity_poly.type
_entity_poly.pdbx_seq_one_letter_code
_entity_poly.pdbx_strand_id
1 'polypeptide(L)'
;MNKLSKLLNVVIYLCIISYALPTGVMKGIPIQKILVCLLIILGGICLVLQRKSLEIIKSAKLEITLGVLGLLACIVSYILGNEWSIKFTGLFYISVIVFVELYFLVRYELAEPEKIVECILYMMLLKILGKIIIEIVFVCKLIEYEAVIEFYLNMFGTEASTMTMHLGRLLLIRVQTSSDIIVVTLMPFYWMMEKYKKSIRSLLFILSGIYTLIVFSRVLMVEFCCFAFVAVLYYWKKIPKKVRCIGLILVLASSVLWLKPVIQMIEFRFFSSFAAESDDVRQIQMRELINGVKESPVFGHGFGSYISDYTRSGSIPFSYEIEYLSFCYQMGILGFVVFVGGVLLIYIRKIVKYARKNIWVIKVFTLIGLGWFVIRPAFNPAFLGLQNGFQMIGLLMINMYFNKKQEPYQK
;
A
#
# COMPACT_ATOMS: atom_id res chain seq x y z
N MET A 1 4.32 4.82 -33.39
CA MET A 1 3.86 5.20 -32.03
C MET A 1 2.47 4.66 -31.66
N ASN A 2 1.46 4.70 -32.53
CA ASN A 2 0.07 4.37 -32.14
C ASN A 2 -0.13 2.92 -31.63
N LYS A 3 0.47 1.90 -32.27
CA LYS A 3 0.38 0.49 -31.78
C LYS A 3 1.13 0.26 -30.45
N LEU A 4 2.34 0.81 -30.33
CA LEU A 4 3.17 0.67 -29.12
C LEU A 4 2.55 1.38 -27.91
N SER A 5 2.01 2.59 -28.11
CA SER A 5 1.31 3.33 -27.05
C SER A 5 0.02 2.62 -26.61
N LYS A 6 -0.72 2.01 -27.55
CA LYS A 6 -1.87 1.16 -27.20
C LYS A 6 -1.44 -0.05 -26.35
N LEU A 7 -0.38 -0.75 -26.76
CA LEU A 7 0.16 -1.89 -26.01
C LEU A 7 0.61 -1.47 -24.60
N LEU A 8 1.33 -0.35 -24.47
CA LEU A 8 1.75 0.21 -23.18
C LEU A 8 0.54 0.45 -22.27
N ASN A 9 -0.51 1.11 -22.77
CA ASN A 9 -1.71 1.37 -21.98
C ASN A 9 -2.40 0.08 -21.53
N VAL A 10 -2.48 -0.94 -22.39
CA VAL A 10 -3.00 -2.27 -22.02
C VAL A 10 -2.16 -2.88 -20.89
N VAL A 11 -0.84 -2.83 -21.00
CA VAL A 11 0.07 -3.35 -19.96
C VAL A 11 -0.07 -2.59 -18.64
N ILE A 12 -0.21 -1.26 -18.68
CA ILE A 12 -0.50 -0.45 -17.48
C ILE A 12 -1.79 -0.93 -16.80
N TYR A 13 -2.87 -1.11 -17.57
CA TYR A 13 -4.16 -1.51 -17.01
C TYR A 13 -4.14 -2.94 -16.47
N LEU A 14 -3.52 -3.87 -17.19
CA LEU A 14 -3.35 -5.25 -16.70
C LEU A 14 -2.50 -5.28 -15.42
N CYS A 15 -1.41 -4.49 -15.38
CA CYS A 15 -0.59 -4.35 -14.20
C CYS A 15 -1.43 -3.84 -13.01
N ILE A 16 -2.21 -2.77 -13.18
CA ILE A 16 -3.10 -2.24 -12.12
C ILE A 16 -4.13 -3.27 -11.69
N ILE A 17 -4.88 -3.88 -12.61
CA ILE A 17 -5.92 -4.87 -12.27
C ILE A 17 -5.33 -6.08 -11.53
N SER A 18 -4.09 -6.47 -11.84
CA SER A 18 -3.45 -7.59 -11.16
C SER A 18 -3.26 -7.40 -9.65
N TYR A 19 -3.30 -6.16 -9.13
CA TYR A 19 -3.25 -5.87 -7.68
C TYR A 19 -4.56 -6.19 -6.94
N ALA A 20 -5.65 -6.49 -7.66
CA ALA A 20 -6.85 -7.07 -7.05
C ALA A 20 -6.57 -8.46 -6.48
N LEU A 21 -5.55 -9.15 -7.01
CA LEU A 21 -5.13 -10.48 -6.59
C LEU A 21 -4.08 -10.41 -5.46
N PRO A 22 -4.00 -11.44 -4.61
CA PRO A 22 -2.92 -11.59 -3.63
C PRO A 22 -1.53 -11.53 -4.28
N THR A 23 -0.50 -11.15 -3.51
CA THR A 23 0.88 -11.35 -3.97
C THR A 23 1.14 -12.83 -4.18
N GLY A 24 1.87 -13.21 -5.21
CA GLY A 24 2.29 -14.60 -5.35
C GLY A 24 2.60 -15.02 -6.77
N VAL A 25 2.61 -16.33 -6.95
CA VAL A 25 2.86 -17.07 -8.17
C VAL A 25 1.57 -17.84 -8.52
N MET A 26 0.83 -17.37 -9.52
CA MET A 26 -0.42 -17.99 -9.93
C MET A 26 -0.16 -19.27 -10.73
N LYS A 27 -0.49 -20.45 -10.17
CA LYS A 27 -0.17 -21.78 -10.77
C LYS A 27 1.27 -21.88 -11.30
N GLY A 28 2.26 -21.43 -10.53
CA GLY A 28 3.66 -21.43 -10.97
C GLY A 28 4.09 -20.23 -11.83
N ILE A 29 3.17 -19.33 -12.23
CA ILE A 29 3.47 -18.16 -13.06
C ILE A 29 3.40 -16.85 -12.23
N PRO A 30 4.51 -16.08 -12.12
CA PRO A 30 4.53 -14.82 -11.36
C PRO A 30 3.94 -13.64 -12.17
N ILE A 31 2.64 -13.69 -12.47
CA ILE A 31 1.95 -12.75 -13.37
C ILE A 31 2.22 -11.28 -13.01
N GLN A 32 2.11 -10.90 -11.73
CA GLN A 32 2.36 -9.52 -11.29
C GLN A 32 3.80 -9.05 -11.61
N LYS A 33 4.80 -9.92 -11.41
CA LYS A 33 6.21 -9.59 -11.71
C LYS A 33 6.42 -9.46 -13.21
N ILE A 34 5.84 -10.36 -14.00
CA ILE A 34 5.91 -10.32 -15.48
C ILE A 34 5.32 -9.00 -16.00
N LEU A 35 4.13 -8.63 -15.53
CA LEU A 35 3.46 -7.39 -15.93
C LEU A 35 4.26 -6.14 -15.55
N VAL A 36 4.90 -6.13 -14.38
CA VAL A 36 5.79 -5.02 -13.97
C VAL A 36 7.04 -4.96 -14.84
N CYS A 37 7.70 -6.09 -15.13
CA CYS A 37 8.84 -6.09 -16.03
C CYS A 37 8.46 -5.61 -17.44
N LEU A 38 7.31 -6.05 -17.96
CA LEU A 38 6.79 -5.58 -19.24
C LEU A 38 6.49 -4.08 -19.21
N LEU A 39 5.92 -3.56 -18.11
CA LEU A 39 5.68 -2.13 -17.93
C LEU A 39 6.99 -1.34 -17.99
N ILE A 40 8.02 -1.77 -17.24
CA ILE A 40 9.33 -1.12 -17.17
C ILE A 40 10.04 -1.11 -18.52
N ILE A 41 9.98 -2.22 -19.26
CA ILE A 41 10.63 -2.33 -20.56
C ILE A 41 9.89 -1.47 -21.60
N LEU A 42 8.56 -1.61 -21.71
CA LEU A 42 7.77 -0.91 -22.71
C LEU A 42 7.68 0.60 -22.42
N GLY A 43 7.55 0.98 -21.16
CA GLY A 43 7.51 2.37 -20.74
C GLY A 43 8.87 3.04 -20.96
N GLY A 44 9.96 2.36 -20.58
CA GLY A 44 11.33 2.77 -20.90
C GLY A 44 11.56 3.01 -22.40
N ILE A 45 11.19 2.05 -23.26
CA ILE A 45 11.27 2.21 -24.73
C ILE A 45 10.45 3.42 -25.19
N CYS A 46 9.20 3.55 -24.73
CA CYS A 46 8.34 4.69 -25.10
C CYS A 46 8.94 6.03 -24.68
N LEU A 47 9.57 6.11 -23.50
CA LEU A 47 10.22 7.33 -23.00
C LEU A 47 11.48 7.68 -23.79
N VAL A 48 12.29 6.69 -24.19
CA VAL A 48 13.46 6.90 -25.05
C VAL A 48 13.04 7.44 -26.42
N LEU A 49 11.96 6.88 -26.99
CA LEU A 49 11.41 7.32 -28.28
C LEU A 49 10.90 8.77 -28.27
N GLN A 50 10.59 9.36 -27.10
CA GLN A 50 10.23 10.77 -27.00
C GLN A 50 11.40 11.73 -27.29
N ARG A 51 12.64 11.22 -27.40
CA ARG A 51 13.87 12.03 -27.61
C ARG A 51 14.08 13.13 -26.56
N LYS A 52 13.51 12.96 -25.37
CA LYS A 52 13.62 13.88 -24.22
C LYS A 52 14.47 13.31 -23.07
N SER A 53 15.34 12.35 -23.38
CA SER A 53 16.20 11.68 -22.40
C SER A 53 16.99 12.66 -21.53
N LEU A 54 17.52 13.73 -22.12
CA LEU A 54 18.30 14.75 -21.40
C LEU A 54 17.46 15.55 -20.40
N GLU A 55 16.19 15.85 -20.72
CA GLU A 55 15.25 16.48 -19.78
C GLU A 55 14.85 15.53 -18.65
N ILE A 56 14.62 14.26 -18.98
CA ILE A 56 14.30 13.20 -18.00
C ILE A 56 15.44 13.11 -16.99
N ILE A 57 16.68 12.94 -17.46
CA ILE A 57 17.88 12.85 -16.62
C ILE A 57 18.03 14.10 -15.73
N LYS A 58 17.87 15.30 -16.30
CA LYS A 58 17.94 16.55 -15.52
C LYS A 58 16.88 16.62 -14.41
N SER A 59 15.69 16.07 -14.65
CA SER A 59 14.59 16.08 -13.69
C SER A 59 14.58 14.88 -12.73
N ALA A 60 15.34 13.83 -13.03
CA ALA A 60 15.43 12.59 -12.28
C ALA A 60 16.79 12.42 -11.54
N LYS A 61 17.52 13.52 -11.29
CA LYS A 61 18.86 13.47 -10.68
C LYS A 61 18.89 12.70 -9.35
N LEU A 62 17.91 12.95 -8.47
CA LEU A 62 17.84 12.29 -7.17
C LEU A 62 17.60 10.79 -7.32
N GLU A 63 16.69 10.42 -8.20
CA GLU A 63 16.32 9.04 -8.52
C GLU A 63 17.52 8.27 -9.09
N ILE A 64 18.26 8.89 -10.02
CA ILE A 64 19.46 8.30 -10.61
C ILE A 64 20.56 8.16 -9.55
N THR A 65 20.82 9.20 -8.75
CA THR A 65 21.82 9.14 -7.67
C THR A 65 21.48 8.03 -6.67
N LEU A 66 20.23 7.95 -6.20
CA LEU A 66 19.80 6.90 -5.27
C LEU A 66 19.84 5.51 -5.90
N GLY A 67 19.52 5.39 -7.19
CA GLY A 67 19.62 4.12 -7.94
C GLY A 67 21.07 3.65 -8.05
N VAL A 68 22.00 4.54 -8.39
CA VAL A 68 23.44 4.22 -8.47
C VAL A 68 24.00 3.85 -7.10
N LEU A 69 23.71 4.63 -6.06
CA LEU A 69 24.16 4.33 -4.69
C LEU A 69 23.57 3.00 -4.20
N GLY A 70 22.29 2.73 -4.48
CA GLY A 70 21.64 1.48 -4.12
C GLY A 70 22.24 0.27 -4.84
N LEU A 71 22.59 0.41 -6.13
CA LEU A 71 23.28 -0.63 -6.89
C LEU A 71 24.68 -0.91 -6.32
N LEU A 72 25.44 0.13 -5.98
CA LEU A 72 26.74 -0.02 -5.33
C LEU A 72 26.61 -0.73 -3.98
N ALA A 73 25.64 -0.32 -3.15
CA ALA A 73 25.37 -0.97 -1.86
C ALA A 73 24.98 -2.45 -2.04
N CYS A 74 24.19 -2.77 -3.06
CA CYS A 74 23.85 -4.16 -3.41
C CYS A 74 25.10 -4.97 -3.77
N ILE A 75 25.98 -4.44 -4.63
CA ILE A 75 27.20 -5.12 -5.07
C ILE A 75 28.15 -5.34 -3.88
N VAL A 76 28.37 -4.30 -3.06
CA VAL A 76 29.20 -4.41 -1.85
C VAL A 76 28.62 -5.46 -0.90
N SER A 77 27.31 -5.45 -0.68
CA SER A 77 26.65 -6.43 0.20
C SER A 77 26.80 -7.85 -0.32
N TYR A 78 26.68 -8.06 -1.62
CA TYR A 78 26.90 -9.36 -2.27
C TYR A 78 28.34 -9.85 -2.09
N ILE A 79 29.33 -8.97 -2.28
CA ILE A 79 30.76 -9.29 -2.09
C ILE A 79 31.05 -9.65 -0.62
N LEU A 80 30.35 -9.02 0.33
CA LEU A 80 30.42 -9.34 1.76
C LEU A 80 29.71 -10.65 2.16
N GLY A 81 29.18 -11.41 1.20
CA GLY A 81 28.54 -12.70 1.44
C GLY A 81 27.03 -12.65 1.69
N ASN A 82 26.38 -11.50 1.51
CA ASN A 82 24.91 -11.41 1.63
C ASN A 82 24.22 -11.89 0.36
N GLU A 83 23.86 -13.18 0.33
CA GLU A 83 23.19 -13.83 -0.81
C GLU A 83 21.84 -13.19 -1.18
N TRP A 84 21.16 -12.60 -0.21
CA TRP A 84 19.84 -11.97 -0.40
C TRP A 84 19.89 -10.53 -0.88
N SER A 85 21.07 -9.93 -1.02
CA SER A 85 21.27 -8.53 -1.43
C SER A 85 20.52 -8.15 -2.71
N ILE A 86 20.56 -9.01 -3.74
CA ILE A 86 19.86 -8.76 -5.01
C ILE A 86 18.34 -8.74 -4.81
N LYS A 87 17.80 -9.72 -4.06
CA LYS A 87 16.37 -9.83 -3.80
C LYS A 87 15.87 -8.65 -2.97
N PHE A 88 16.62 -8.27 -1.93
CA PHE A 88 16.34 -7.10 -1.11
C PHE A 88 16.27 -5.83 -1.97
N THR A 89 17.33 -5.57 -2.75
CA THR A 89 17.43 -4.38 -3.61
C THR A 89 16.29 -4.33 -4.62
N GLY A 90 15.96 -5.46 -5.24
CA GLY A 90 14.82 -5.59 -6.15
C GLY A 90 13.51 -5.21 -5.47
N LEU A 91 13.21 -5.77 -4.29
CA LEU A 91 11.99 -5.46 -3.55
C LEU A 91 11.92 -4.01 -3.06
N PHE A 92 13.07 -3.42 -2.73
CA PHE A 92 13.18 -2.04 -2.24
C PHE A 92 12.93 -1.01 -3.35
N TYR A 93 13.51 -1.21 -4.54
CA TYR A 93 13.45 -0.22 -5.63
C TYR A 93 12.36 -0.46 -6.67
N ILE A 94 11.78 -1.66 -6.78
CA ILE A 94 10.84 -1.96 -7.87
C ILE A 94 9.65 -1.00 -7.92
N SER A 95 9.07 -0.67 -6.76
CA SER A 95 7.94 0.26 -6.67
C SER A 95 8.34 1.70 -6.98
N VAL A 96 9.57 2.10 -6.62
CA VAL A 96 10.14 3.42 -6.94
C VAL A 96 10.35 3.56 -8.44
N ILE A 97 10.88 2.53 -9.10
CA ILE A 97 11.08 2.52 -10.56
C ILE A 97 9.74 2.70 -11.27
N VAL A 98 8.74 1.88 -10.94
CA VAL A 98 7.40 1.97 -11.54
C VAL A 98 6.76 3.34 -11.27
N PHE A 99 6.92 3.88 -10.06
CA PHE A 99 6.42 5.21 -9.71
C PHE A 99 7.03 6.33 -10.57
N VAL A 100 8.37 6.32 -10.72
CA VAL A 100 9.09 7.33 -11.50
C VAL A 100 8.78 7.19 -12.99
N GLU A 101 8.66 5.97 -13.48
CA GLU A 101 8.28 5.70 -14.85
C GLU A 101 6.87 6.20 -15.17
N LEU A 102 5.86 5.80 -14.38
CA LEU A 102 4.48 6.27 -14.56
C LEU A 102 4.37 7.80 -14.45
N TYR A 103 5.14 8.42 -13.56
CA TYR A 103 5.25 9.87 -13.50
C TYR A 103 5.64 10.49 -14.85
N PHE A 104 6.69 9.95 -15.49
CA PHE A 104 7.15 10.47 -16.78
C PHE A 104 6.21 10.10 -17.93
N LEU A 105 5.65 8.89 -17.93
CA LEU A 105 4.67 8.48 -18.94
C LEU A 105 3.46 9.42 -18.96
N VAL A 106 2.94 9.80 -17.78
CA VAL A 106 1.84 10.77 -17.71
C VAL A 106 2.30 12.18 -18.07
N ARG A 107 3.49 12.61 -17.59
CA ARG A 107 4.02 13.95 -17.89
C ARG A 107 4.23 14.20 -19.38
N TYR A 108 4.59 13.17 -20.14
CA TYR A 108 4.77 13.24 -21.60
C TYR A 108 3.56 12.73 -22.38
N GLU A 109 2.39 12.66 -21.74
CA GLU A 109 1.11 12.33 -22.39
C GLU A 109 1.09 10.95 -23.08
N LEU A 110 1.97 10.03 -22.66
CA LEU A 110 1.99 8.64 -23.13
C LEU A 110 0.95 7.77 -22.40
N ALA A 111 0.52 8.20 -21.21
CA ALA A 111 -0.53 7.57 -20.42
C ALA A 111 -1.47 8.63 -19.84
N GLU A 112 -2.76 8.31 -19.80
CA GLU A 112 -3.80 9.24 -19.33
C GLU A 112 -4.11 8.99 -17.84
N PRO A 113 -3.96 10.00 -16.97
CA PRO A 113 -4.19 9.82 -15.54
C PRO A 113 -5.66 9.52 -15.22
N GLU A 114 -6.61 9.99 -16.03
CA GLU A 114 -8.03 9.68 -15.87
C GLU A 114 -8.32 8.19 -16.04
N LYS A 115 -7.84 7.56 -17.12
CA LYS A 115 -8.01 6.12 -17.36
C LYS A 115 -7.29 5.28 -16.32
N ILE A 116 -6.10 5.70 -15.87
CA ILE A 116 -5.38 5.03 -14.78
C ILE A 116 -6.18 5.10 -13.48
N VAL A 117 -6.72 6.27 -13.11
CA VAL A 117 -7.54 6.44 -11.91
C VAL A 117 -8.84 5.64 -11.97
N GLU A 118 -9.47 5.53 -13.14
CA GLU A 118 -10.63 4.63 -13.32
C GLU A 118 -10.24 3.16 -13.19
N CYS A 119 -9.10 2.76 -13.75
CA CYS A 119 -8.58 1.40 -13.63
C CYS A 119 -8.28 1.04 -12.16
N ILE A 120 -7.71 1.97 -11.39
CA ILE A 120 -7.49 1.79 -9.94
C ILE A 120 -8.83 1.59 -9.20
N LEU A 121 -9.88 2.34 -9.56
CA LEU A 121 -11.21 2.14 -8.97
C LEU A 121 -11.75 0.73 -9.25
N TYR A 122 -11.67 0.26 -10.51
CA TYR A 122 -12.13 -1.07 -10.86
C TYR A 122 -11.35 -2.16 -10.12
N MET A 123 -10.03 -2.02 -10.01
CA MET A 123 -9.19 -2.92 -9.22
C MET A 123 -9.66 -2.97 -7.76
N MET A 124 -9.89 -1.82 -7.12
CA MET A 124 -10.35 -1.76 -5.73
C MET A 124 -11.75 -2.38 -5.57
N LEU A 125 -12.66 -2.15 -6.51
CA LEU A 125 -14.01 -2.73 -6.50
C LEU A 125 -13.97 -4.26 -6.67
N LEU A 126 -13.16 -4.77 -7.60
CA LEU A 126 -12.93 -6.21 -7.77
C LEU A 126 -12.42 -6.83 -6.47
N LYS A 127 -11.51 -6.13 -5.78
CA LYS A 127 -10.96 -6.59 -4.51
C LYS A 127 -12.00 -6.60 -3.37
N ILE A 128 -12.80 -5.54 -3.26
CA ILE A 128 -13.89 -5.47 -2.29
C ILE A 128 -14.88 -6.61 -2.54
N LEU A 129 -15.28 -6.83 -3.80
CA LEU A 129 -16.19 -7.89 -4.19
C LEU A 129 -15.61 -9.28 -3.84
N GLY A 130 -14.35 -9.54 -4.20
CA GLY A 130 -13.68 -10.80 -3.89
C GLY A 130 -13.67 -11.11 -2.39
N LYS A 131 -13.38 -10.12 -1.55
CA LYS A 131 -13.42 -10.30 -0.08
C LYS A 131 -14.83 -10.55 0.46
N ILE A 132 -15.83 -9.82 -0.03
CA ILE A 132 -17.23 -10.03 0.38
C ILE A 132 -17.68 -11.45 0.00
N ILE A 133 -17.33 -11.94 -1.19
CA ILE A 133 -17.65 -13.30 -1.62
C ILE A 133 -17.01 -14.33 -0.69
N ILE A 134 -15.71 -14.19 -0.38
CA ILE A 134 -15.00 -15.11 0.53
C ILE A 134 -15.69 -15.16 1.89
N GLU A 135 -16.01 -14.01 2.49
CA GLU A 135 -16.70 -13.95 3.79
C GLU A 135 -18.11 -14.55 3.75
N ILE A 136 -18.89 -14.29 2.70
CA ILE A 136 -20.23 -14.89 2.55
C ILE A 136 -20.14 -16.41 2.49
N VAL A 137 -19.20 -16.94 1.70
CA VAL A 137 -18.97 -18.37 1.54
C VAL A 137 -18.59 -19.01 2.88
N PHE A 138 -17.79 -18.33 3.71
CA PHE A 138 -17.46 -18.77 5.06
C PHE A 138 -18.65 -18.73 6.02
N VAL A 139 -19.40 -17.63 6.07
CA VAL A 139 -20.58 -17.50 6.95
C VAL A 139 -21.63 -18.55 6.61
N CYS A 140 -21.78 -18.89 5.33
CA CYS A 140 -22.65 -19.96 4.86
C CYS A 140 -22.09 -21.38 5.11
N LYS A 141 -20.90 -21.50 5.74
CA LYS A 141 -20.21 -22.78 6.01
C LYS A 141 -19.99 -23.64 4.76
N LEU A 142 -19.84 -23.01 3.59
CA LEU A 142 -19.61 -23.70 2.32
C LEU A 142 -18.15 -24.14 2.14
N ILE A 143 -17.22 -23.49 2.83
CA ILE A 143 -15.79 -23.79 2.78
C ILE A 143 -15.23 -23.80 4.20
N GLU A 144 -14.40 -24.80 4.51
CA GLU A 144 -13.66 -24.90 5.77
C GLU A 144 -12.40 -24.02 5.76
N TYR A 145 -11.91 -23.69 6.96
CA TYR A 145 -10.76 -22.81 7.14
C TYR A 145 -9.51 -23.27 6.38
N GLU A 146 -9.17 -24.55 6.53
CA GLU A 146 -7.98 -25.17 5.94
C GLU A 146 -8.01 -25.11 4.41
N ALA A 147 -9.20 -25.28 3.82
CA ALA A 147 -9.39 -25.22 2.38
C ALA A 147 -9.06 -23.85 1.77
N VAL A 148 -9.19 -22.74 2.51
CA VAL A 148 -8.79 -21.41 2.01
C VAL A 148 -7.29 -21.19 2.09
N ILE A 149 -6.63 -21.67 3.14
CA ILE A 149 -5.16 -21.64 3.21
C ILE A 149 -4.59 -22.49 2.09
N GLU A 150 -5.12 -23.71 1.90
CA GLU A 150 -4.68 -24.62 0.85
C GLU A 150 -4.98 -24.04 -0.54
N PHE A 151 -6.14 -23.41 -0.74
CA PHE A 151 -6.44 -22.68 -1.97
C PHE A 151 -5.41 -21.58 -2.23
N TYR A 152 -5.07 -20.76 -1.22
CA TYR A 152 -4.09 -19.68 -1.40
C TYR A 152 -2.68 -20.23 -1.72
N LEU A 153 -2.29 -21.31 -1.05
CA LEU A 153 -1.03 -22.01 -1.32
C LEU A 153 -0.99 -22.61 -2.72
N ASN A 154 -2.00 -23.39 -3.11
CA ASN A 154 -2.06 -24.07 -4.41
C ASN A 154 -2.24 -23.09 -5.57
N MET A 155 -3.06 -22.06 -5.37
CA MET A 155 -3.40 -21.10 -6.40
C MET A 155 -2.33 -20.01 -6.54
N PHE A 156 -1.88 -19.42 -5.43
CA PHE A 156 -0.98 -18.26 -5.43
C PHE A 156 0.44 -18.56 -4.92
N GLY A 157 0.74 -19.78 -4.47
CA GLY A 157 2.07 -20.12 -3.96
C GLY A 157 2.47 -19.32 -2.72
N THR A 158 1.48 -18.84 -1.95
CA THR A 158 1.70 -17.98 -0.77
C THR A 158 0.72 -18.32 0.32
N GLU A 159 1.22 -18.39 1.56
CA GLU A 159 0.37 -18.52 2.74
C GLU A 159 -0.47 -17.25 2.94
N ALA A 160 -1.78 -17.44 3.13
CA ALA A 160 -2.66 -16.36 3.55
C ALA A 160 -2.43 -16.06 5.03
N SER A 161 -2.21 -14.80 5.40
CA SER A 161 -2.24 -14.40 6.81
C SER A 161 -3.69 -14.42 7.27
N THR A 162 -4.08 -15.51 7.94
CA THR A 162 -5.43 -15.73 8.43
C THR A 162 -5.53 -15.59 9.94
N MET A 163 -6.64 -15.04 10.41
CA MET A 163 -7.02 -15.07 11.83
C MET A 163 -8.49 -15.43 11.95
N THR A 164 -8.83 -16.30 12.89
CA THR A 164 -10.22 -16.61 13.22
C THR A 164 -10.70 -15.72 14.37
N MET A 165 -11.98 -15.36 14.36
CA MET A 165 -12.60 -14.59 15.44
C MET A 165 -14.02 -15.07 15.66
N HIS A 166 -14.38 -15.29 16.93
CA HIS A 166 -15.76 -15.54 17.32
C HIS A 166 -16.49 -14.21 17.58
N LEU A 167 -17.55 -13.93 16.81
CA LEU A 167 -18.53 -12.89 17.09
C LEU A 167 -19.82 -13.54 17.62
N GLY A 168 -19.88 -13.75 18.94
CA GLY A 168 -20.94 -14.55 19.55
C GLY A 168 -20.89 -16.00 19.07
N ARG A 169 -21.92 -16.47 18.37
CA ARG A 169 -21.96 -17.83 17.78
C ARG A 169 -21.35 -17.91 16.37
N LEU A 170 -20.99 -16.78 15.75
CA LEU A 170 -20.47 -16.73 14.39
C LEU A 170 -18.94 -16.78 14.41
N LEU A 171 -18.35 -17.67 13.61
CA LEU A 171 -16.92 -17.70 13.34
C LEU A 171 -16.66 -16.85 12.08
N LEU A 172 -15.89 -15.78 12.22
CA LEU A 172 -15.43 -14.92 11.13
C LEU A 172 -13.96 -15.20 10.85
N ILE A 173 -13.56 -15.14 9.58
CA ILE A 173 -12.20 -15.49 9.16
C ILE A 173 -11.59 -14.34 8.40
N ARG A 174 -10.65 -13.67 9.05
CA ARG A 174 -9.87 -12.61 8.45
C ARG A 174 -8.88 -13.18 7.46
N VAL A 175 -9.03 -12.89 6.17
CA VAL A 175 -7.97 -13.09 5.17
C VAL A 175 -7.33 -11.74 4.86
N GLN A 176 -6.12 -11.49 5.35
CA GLN A 176 -5.41 -10.23 5.10
C GLN A 176 -4.41 -10.37 3.94
N THR A 177 -4.37 -9.36 3.07
CA THR A 177 -3.35 -9.25 2.01
C THR A 177 -2.69 -7.87 2.05
N SER A 178 -1.43 -7.77 1.62
CA SER A 178 -0.68 -6.51 1.67
C SER A 178 -1.30 -5.41 0.79
N SER A 179 -1.94 -5.75 -0.33
CA SER A 179 -2.67 -4.79 -1.17
C SER A 179 -3.96 -4.24 -0.53
N ASP A 180 -4.39 -4.70 0.66
CA ASP A 180 -5.62 -4.18 1.31
C ASP A 180 -5.50 -2.68 1.62
N ILE A 181 -4.27 -2.24 1.88
CA ILE A 181 -3.94 -0.83 2.07
C ILE A 181 -4.36 0.05 0.89
N ILE A 182 -4.24 -0.46 -0.33
CA ILE A 182 -4.51 0.32 -1.54
C ILE A 182 -5.97 0.77 -1.53
N VAL A 183 -6.89 -0.11 -1.13
CA VAL A 183 -8.31 0.20 -1.02
C VAL A 183 -8.55 1.25 0.07
N VAL A 184 -7.96 1.06 1.25
CA VAL A 184 -8.22 1.93 2.42
C VAL A 184 -7.64 3.33 2.21
N THR A 185 -6.46 3.46 1.62
CA THR A 185 -5.84 4.76 1.35
C THR A 185 -6.46 5.48 0.15
N LEU A 186 -6.74 4.77 -0.96
CA LEU A 186 -7.10 5.43 -2.22
C LEU A 186 -8.60 5.59 -2.42
N MET A 187 -9.44 4.68 -1.93
CA MET A 187 -10.90 4.78 -2.06
C MET A 187 -11.47 6.12 -1.52
N PRO A 188 -10.97 6.69 -0.40
CA PRO A 188 -11.41 7.98 0.11
C PRO A 188 -11.45 9.10 -0.94
N PHE A 189 -10.47 9.15 -1.83
CA PHE A 189 -10.41 10.18 -2.87
C PHE A 189 -11.61 10.12 -3.82
N TYR A 190 -12.17 8.92 -4.07
CA TYR A 190 -13.33 8.73 -4.93
C TYR A 190 -14.63 9.20 -4.27
N TRP A 191 -14.69 9.23 -2.93
CA TRP A 191 -15.80 9.88 -2.21
C TRP A 191 -15.88 11.38 -2.51
N MET A 192 -14.77 11.98 -2.96
CA MET A 192 -14.64 13.40 -3.23
C MET A 192 -14.76 13.76 -4.71
N MET A 193 -14.73 12.78 -5.62
CA MET A 193 -14.73 13.01 -7.07
C MET A 193 -16.12 13.43 -7.57
N GLU A 194 -16.24 14.66 -8.05
CA GLU A 194 -17.52 15.23 -8.51
C GLU A 194 -18.08 14.58 -9.78
N LYS A 195 -17.24 13.86 -10.55
CA LYS A 195 -17.70 13.04 -11.69
C LYS A 195 -18.75 12.01 -11.28
N TYR A 196 -18.74 11.55 -10.03
CA TYR A 196 -19.69 10.56 -9.53
C TYR A 196 -20.89 11.20 -8.84
N LYS A 197 -22.08 10.65 -9.11
CA LYS A 197 -23.33 11.04 -8.43
C LYS A 197 -23.19 10.87 -6.92
N LYS A 198 -23.95 11.67 -6.15
CA LYS A 198 -23.95 11.60 -4.67
C LYS A 198 -24.21 10.18 -4.15
N SER A 199 -25.16 9.45 -4.76
CA SER A 199 -25.48 8.06 -4.41
C SER A 199 -24.29 7.11 -4.58
N ILE A 200 -23.56 7.22 -5.69
CA ILE A 200 -22.36 6.40 -5.96
C ILE A 200 -21.28 6.70 -4.93
N ARG A 201 -21.04 7.98 -4.61
CA ARG A 201 -20.05 8.36 -3.60
C ARG A 201 -20.40 7.83 -2.21
N SER A 202 -21.67 7.89 -1.83
CA SER A 202 -22.15 7.29 -0.57
C SER A 202 -22.00 5.76 -0.58
N LEU A 203 -22.27 5.09 -1.70
CA LEU A 203 -22.06 3.65 -1.84
C LEU A 203 -20.58 3.29 -1.67
N LEU A 204 -19.67 4.03 -2.32
CA LEU A 204 -18.22 3.81 -2.18
C LEU A 204 -17.75 4.00 -0.74
N PHE A 205 -18.28 4.99 -0.02
CA PHE A 205 -18.01 5.20 1.41
C PHE A 205 -18.46 4.00 2.25
N ILE A 206 -19.69 3.53 2.06
CA ILE A 206 -20.23 2.37 2.79
C ILE A 206 -19.42 1.10 2.47
N LEU A 207 -19.15 0.85 1.18
CA LEU A 207 -18.37 -0.31 0.75
C LEU A 207 -16.96 -0.30 1.34
N SER A 208 -16.29 0.86 1.39
CA SER A 208 -14.98 0.96 2.03
C SER A 208 -15.02 0.73 3.55
N GLY A 209 -16.10 1.15 4.22
CA GLY A 209 -16.32 0.87 5.64
C GLY A 209 -16.49 -0.62 5.89
N ILE A 210 -17.40 -1.28 5.16
CA ILE A 210 -17.61 -2.74 5.22
C ILE A 210 -16.30 -3.48 4.92
N TYR A 211 -15.58 -3.08 3.87
CA TYR A 211 -14.30 -3.67 3.51
C TYR A 211 -13.26 -3.56 4.63
N THR A 212 -13.15 -2.38 5.27
CA THR A 212 -12.21 -2.17 6.36
C THR A 212 -12.55 -3.02 7.58
N LEU A 213 -13.85 -3.24 7.84
CA LEU A 213 -14.31 -4.17 8.86
C LEU A 213 -13.91 -5.61 8.52
N ILE A 214 -14.16 -6.08 7.29
CA ILE A 214 -13.75 -7.42 6.81
C ILE A 214 -12.23 -7.63 6.90
N VAL A 215 -11.43 -6.60 6.62
CA VAL A 215 -9.96 -6.72 6.71
C VAL A 215 -9.50 -6.85 8.17
N PHE A 216 -10.29 -6.43 9.15
CA PHE A 216 -10.04 -6.57 10.59
C PHE A 216 -8.66 -6.06 11.06
N SER A 217 -8.07 -5.09 10.36
CA SER A 217 -6.77 -4.49 10.73
C SER A 217 -6.97 -3.20 11.52
N ARG A 218 -6.46 -3.17 12.75
CA ARG A 218 -6.50 -1.98 13.64
C ARG A 218 -5.92 -0.75 12.94
N VAL A 219 -4.77 -0.93 12.29
CA VAL A 219 -4.06 0.13 11.56
C VAL A 219 -4.91 0.65 10.40
N LEU A 220 -5.55 -0.22 9.63
CA LEU A 220 -6.39 0.22 8.52
C LEU A 220 -7.72 0.83 8.96
N MET A 221 -8.27 0.37 10.10
CA MET A 221 -9.46 0.98 10.70
C MET A 221 -9.19 2.42 11.14
N VAL A 222 -8.05 2.67 11.80
CA VAL A 222 -7.66 4.04 12.19
C VAL A 222 -7.47 4.92 10.97
N GLU A 223 -6.79 4.43 9.92
CA GLU A 223 -6.64 5.17 8.66
C GLU A 223 -7.98 5.53 8.03
N PHE A 224 -8.90 4.56 7.91
CA PHE A 224 -10.25 4.80 7.42
C PHE A 224 -10.98 5.85 8.26
N CYS A 225 -10.90 5.77 9.59
CA CYS A 225 -11.51 6.73 10.50
C CYS A 225 -10.95 8.15 10.30
N CYS A 226 -9.64 8.31 10.07
CA CYS A 226 -9.03 9.60 9.75
C CYS A 226 -9.63 10.20 8.47
N PHE A 227 -9.75 9.41 7.40
CA PHE A 227 -10.37 9.86 6.15
C PHE A 227 -11.87 10.17 6.33
N ALA A 228 -12.61 9.29 6.99
CA ALA A 228 -14.04 9.44 7.23
C ALA A 228 -14.34 10.69 8.06
N PHE A 229 -13.54 10.96 9.09
CA PHE A 229 -13.68 12.16 9.92
C PHE A 229 -13.54 13.44 9.08
N VAL A 230 -12.48 13.53 8.26
CA VAL A 230 -12.28 14.70 7.39
C VAL A 230 -13.38 14.81 6.33
N ALA A 231 -13.85 13.68 5.77
CA ALA A 231 -14.98 13.65 4.84
C ALA A 231 -16.27 14.18 5.50
N VAL A 232 -16.58 13.74 6.72
CA VAL A 232 -17.74 14.20 7.50
C VAL A 232 -17.64 15.69 7.76
N LEU A 233 -16.47 16.21 8.18
CA LEU A 233 -16.27 17.65 8.37
C LEU A 233 -16.48 18.44 7.07
N TYR A 234 -15.96 17.94 5.94
CA TYR A 234 -16.13 18.58 4.63
C TYR A 234 -17.60 18.62 4.20
N TYR A 235 -18.34 17.53 4.38
CA TYR A 235 -19.76 17.45 4.03
C TYR A 235 -20.70 17.98 5.13
N TRP A 236 -20.20 18.30 6.32
CA TRP A 236 -21.01 18.68 7.49
C TRP A 236 -22.03 19.77 7.19
N LYS A 237 -21.58 20.84 6.53
CA LYS A 237 -22.44 21.97 6.16
C LYS A 237 -23.40 21.64 4.99
N LYS A 238 -23.08 20.62 4.19
CA LYS A 238 -23.91 20.14 3.05
C LYS A 238 -25.00 19.16 3.49
N ILE A 239 -24.94 18.63 4.71
CA ILE A 239 -25.93 17.71 5.28
C ILE A 239 -27.04 18.52 5.99
N PRO A 240 -28.33 18.26 5.71
CA PRO A 240 -29.44 18.92 6.39
C PRO A 240 -29.34 18.83 7.92
N LYS A 241 -29.68 19.90 8.64
CA LYS A 241 -29.60 19.94 10.13
C LYS A 241 -30.32 18.75 10.79
N LYS A 242 -31.50 18.37 10.28
CA LYS A 242 -32.29 17.23 10.78
C LYS A 242 -31.50 15.91 10.69
N VAL A 243 -30.86 15.64 9.55
CA VAL A 243 -30.05 14.42 9.34
C VAL A 243 -28.80 14.44 10.23
N ARG A 244 -28.18 15.61 10.44
CA ARG A 244 -27.05 15.75 11.37
C ARG A 244 -27.45 15.41 12.81
N CYS A 245 -28.56 15.96 13.29
CA CYS A 245 -29.04 15.68 14.65
C CYS A 245 -29.43 14.21 14.81
N ILE A 246 -30.15 13.63 13.85
CA ILE A 246 -30.51 12.20 13.86
C ILE A 246 -29.24 11.33 13.85
N GLY A 247 -28.25 11.66 13.01
CA GLY A 247 -26.98 10.95 12.97
C GLY A 247 -26.20 11.03 14.27
N LEU A 248 -26.13 12.20 14.91
CA LEU A 248 -25.49 12.36 16.22
C LEU A 248 -26.24 11.58 17.31
N ILE A 249 -27.58 11.64 17.34
CA ILE A 249 -28.40 10.89 18.29
C ILE A 249 -28.20 9.39 18.07
N LEU A 250 -28.16 8.91 16.83
CA LEU A 250 -27.90 7.51 16.51
C LEU A 250 -26.48 7.08 16.90
N VAL A 251 -25.46 7.92 16.71
CA VAL A 251 -24.09 7.64 17.15
C VAL A 251 -24.01 7.63 18.67
N LEU A 252 -24.69 8.55 19.37
CA LEU A 252 -24.72 8.57 20.83
C LEU A 252 -25.50 7.37 21.39
N ALA A 253 -26.68 7.08 20.85
CA ALA A 253 -27.48 5.92 21.23
C ALA A 253 -26.77 4.59 20.92
N SER A 254 -26.14 4.48 19.75
CA SER A 254 -25.32 3.31 19.41
C SER A 254 -24.08 3.25 20.29
N SER A 255 -23.44 4.37 20.64
CA SER A 255 -22.31 4.36 21.55
C SER A 255 -22.70 3.82 22.92
N VAL A 256 -23.92 4.08 23.42
CA VAL A 256 -24.42 3.50 24.69
C VAL A 256 -24.65 1.99 24.57
N LEU A 257 -25.25 1.53 23.48
CA LEU A 257 -25.52 0.10 23.24
C LEU A 257 -24.25 -0.72 22.97
N TRP A 258 -23.31 -0.12 22.24
CA TRP A 258 -22.09 -0.76 21.78
C TRP A 258 -20.88 -0.45 22.68
N LEU A 259 -21.00 0.43 23.69
CA LEU A 259 -19.86 0.82 24.54
C LEU A 259 -19.19 -0.40 25.16
N LYS A 260 -19.97 -1.25 25.82
CA LYS A 260 -19.46 -2.45 26.49
C LYS A 260 -18.87 -3.46 25.49
N PRO A 261 -19.58 -3.88 24.44
CA PRO A 261 -19.01 -4.77 23.43
C PRO A 261 -17.78 -4.21 22.72
N VAL A 262 -17.75 -2.90 22.43
CA VAL A 262 -16.63 -2.23 21.76
C VAL A 262 -15.45 -2.08 22.70
N ILE A 263 -15.65 -1.72 23.97
CA ILE A 263 -14.59 -1.69 24.98
C ILE A 263 -14.04 -3.09 25.19
N GLN A 264 -14.88 -4.12 25.33
CA GLN A 264 -14.43 -5.51 25.44
C GLN A 264 -13.69 -5.98 24.18
N MET A 265 -14.14 -5.57 22.99
CA MET A 265 -13.45 -5.85 21.72
C MET A 265 -12.11 -5.11 21.64
N ILE A 266 -12.04 -3.86 22.11
CA ILE A 266 -10.80 -3.07 22.18
C ILE A 266 -9.86 -3.68 23.22
N GLU A 267 -10.32 -4.00 24.43
CA GLU A 267 -9.54 -4.66 25.47
C GLU A 267 -9.00 -6.00 24.99
N PHE A 268 -9.84 -6.82 24.36
CA PHE A 268 -9.39 -8.07 23.76
C PHE A 268 -8.35 -7.83 22.64
N ARG A 269 -8.49 -6.75 21.86
CA ARG A 269 -7.61 -6.46 20.72
C ARG A 269 -6.32 -5.75 21.08
N PHE A 270 -6.28 -5.00 22.17
CA PHE A 270 -5.17 -4.14 22.57
C PHE A 270 -4.48 -4.60 23.86
N PHE A 271 -5.15 -5.37 24.73
CA PHE A 271 -4.68 -5.69 26.08
C PHE A 271 -4.86 -7.16 26.48
N SER A 272 -5.23 -8.09 25.57
CA SER A 272 -5.36 -9.52 25.90
C SER A 272 -4.03 -10.29 25.88
N SER A 273 -4.02 -11.47 26.51
CA SER A 273 -2.88 -12.41 26.52
C SER A 273 -2.46 -12.91 25.12
N PHE A 274 -3.35 -12.89 24.13
CA PHE A 274 -2.99 -13.15 22.72
C PHE A 274 -2.14 -12.02 22.10
N ALA A 275 -2.28 -10.79 22.59
CA ALA A 275 -1.37 -9.71 22.22
C ALA A 275 0.00 -9.91 22.87
N ALA A 276 0.04 -10.44 24.11
CA ALA A 276 1.29 -10.71 24.83
C ALA A 276 2.17 -11.75 24.10
N GLU A 277 1.61 -12.84 23.56
CA GLU A 277 2.40 -13.88 22.88
C GLU A 277 2.95 -13.40 21.50
N SER A 278 2.17 -12.61 20.75
CA SER A 278 2.66 -11.92 19.54
C SER A 278 3.66 -10.81 19.88
N ASP A 279 3.51 -10.15 21.02
CA ASP A 279 4.44 -9.13 21.47
C ASP A 279 5.75 -9.76 21.96
N ASP A 280 5.76 -10.97 22.53
CA ASP A 280 6.99 -11.64 22.98
C ASP A 280 7.95 -11.92 21.81
N VAL A 281 7.46 -12.49 20.69
CA VAL A 281 8.29 -12.71 19.48
C VAL A 281 8.77 -11.39 18.90
N ARG A 282 7.91 -10.36 18.88
CA ARG A 282 8.27 -9.02 18.40
C ARG A 282 9.31 -8.36 19.30
N GLN A 283 9.20 -8.48 20.62
CA GLN A 283 10.14 -7.93 21.60
C GLN A 283 11.50 -8.61 21.50
N ILE A 284 11.52 -9.93 21.31
CA ILE A 284 12.75 -10.69 21.06
C ILE A 284 13.40 -10.21 19.75
N GLN A 285 12.66 -10.18 18.64
CA GLN A 285 13.17 -9.65 17.36
C GLN A 285 13.70 -8.23 17.50
N MET A 286 12.99 -7.36 18.23
CA MET A 286 13.40 -5.98 18.46
C MET A 286 14.72 -5.90 19.23
N ARG A 287 14.87 -6.69 20.30
CA ARG A 287 16.10 -6.74 21.11
C ARG A 287 17.30 -7.16 20.26
N GLU A 288 17.15 -8.23 19.49
CA GLU A 288 18.23 -8.78 18.68
C GLU A 288 18.61 -7.86 17.52
N LEU A 289 17.62 -7.22 16.88
CA LEU A 289 17.89 -6.19 15.87
C LEU A 289 18.61 -4.97 16.48
N ILE A 290 18.24 -4.54 17.69
CA ILE A 290 18.94 -3.44 18.38
C ILE A 290 20.38 -3.84 18.71
N ASN A 291 20.61 -5.06 19.18
CA ASN A 291 21.95 -5.57 19.47
C ASN A 291 22.80 -5.62 18.19
N GLY A 292 22.26 -6.17 17.11
CA GLY A 292 22.91 -6.16 15.80
C GLY A 292 23.22 -4.73 15.34
N VAL A 293 22.27 -3.79 15.41
CA VAL A 293 22.53 -2.38 15.05
C VAL A 293 23.71 -1.79 15.85
N LYS A 294 23.90 -2.17 17.11
CA LYS A 294 25.04 -1.68 17.91
C LYS A 294 26.39 -2.22 17.43
N GLU A 295 26.42 -3.40 16.81
CA GLU A 295 27.64 -4.02 16.27
C GLU A 295 28.12 -3.31 15.00
N SER A 296 27.20 -2.85 14.15
CA SER A 296 27.52 -2.06 12.95
C SER A 296 26.54 -0.89 12.76
N PRO A 297 26.67 0.20 13.55
CA PRO A 297 25.66 1.25 13.62
C PRO A 297 25.64 2.17 12.39
N VAL A 298 26.80 2.39 11.76
CA VAL A 298 26.93 3.38 10.68
C VAL A 298 26.53 2.78 9.33
N PHE A 299 27.12 1.64 8.96
CA PHE A 299 26.96 1.02 7.64
C PHE A 299 26.09 -0.24 7.64
N GLY A 300 25.72 -0.76 8.81
CA GLY A 300 24.91 -1.97 8.93
C GLY A 300 25.66 -3.23 8.49
N HIS A 301 24.89 -4.30 8.28
CA HIS A 301 25.40 -5.63 7.92
C HIS A 301 25.31 -5.92 6.41
N GLY A 302 24.85 -4.95 5.62
CA GLY A 302 24.63 -5.08 4.19
C GLY A 302 23.18 -5.37 3.84
N PHE A 303 22.81 -5.04 2.61
CA PHE A 303 21.48 -5.24 2.05
C PHE A 303 21.11 -6.72 2.06
N GLY A 304 19.91 -7.03 2.57
CA GLY A 304 19.41 -8.40 2.66
C GLY A 304 20.03 -9.24 3.78
N SER A 305 20.88 -8.66 4.62
CA SER A 305 21.34 -9.33 5.84
C SER A 305 20.17 -9.60 6.80
N TYR A 306 20.32 -10.67 7.59
CA TYR A 306 19.32 -11.10 8.56
C TYR A 306 19.99 -11.84 9.73
N ILE A 307 19.23 -12.08 10.79
CA ILE A 307 19.63 -12.83 11.98
C ILE A 307 18.95 -14.20 11.84
N SER A 308 19.75 -15.26 11.72
CA SER A 308 19.29 -16.61 11.34
C SER A 308 18.18 -17.15 12.23
N ASP A 309 18.29 -16.93 13.53
CA ASP A 309 17.47 -17.59 14.54
C ASP A 309 16.11 -16.89 14.74
N TYR A 310 15.92 -15.73 14.12
CA TYR A 310 14.74 -14.87 14.33
C TYR A 310 14.03 -14.49 13.03
N THR A 311 14.11 -15.34 12.01
CA THR A 311 13.47 -15.11 10.71
C THR A 311 11.97 -15.42 10.72
N ARG A 312 11.20 -14.69 9.90
CA ARG A 312 9.74 -14.91 9.73
C ARG A 312 9.38 -15.75 8.51
N SER A 313 10.28 -15.83 7.54
CA SER A 313 10.05 -16.54 6.29
C SER A 313 11.38 -17.01 5.73
N GLY A 314 11.49 -18.31 5.46
CA GLY A 314 12.66 -18.86 4.76
C GLY A 314 12.85 -18.29 3.35
N SER A 315 11.78 -17.76 2.75
CA SER A 315 11.86 -17.17 1.41
C SER A 315 12.29 -15.69 1.41
N ILE A 316 12.08 -14.95 2.50
CA ILE A 316 12.43 -13.53 2.64
C ILE A 316 12.96 -13.28 4.06
N PRO A 317 14.14 -13.81 4.41
CA PRO A 317 14.59 -13.88 5.80
C PRO A 317 14.93 -12.51 6.40
N PHE A 318 15.21 -11.52 5.55
CA PHE A 318 15.48 -10.12 5.93
C PHE A 318 14.21 -9.29 6.22
N SER A 319 13.01 -9.89 6.13
CA SER A 319 11.73 -9.20 6.39
C SER A 319 11.26 -9.47 7.82
N TYR A 320 11.25 -8.41 8.63
CA TYR A 320 10.86 -8.44 10.05
C TYR A 320 9.55 -7.69 10.30
N GLU A 321 8.97 -7.85 11.48
CA GLU A 321 7.77 -7.10 11.85
C GLU A 321 8.01 -5.59 11.95
N ILE A 322 9.16 -5.21 12.55
CA ILE A 322 9.58 -3.82 12.73
C ILE A 322 10.55 -3.47 11.59
N GLU A 323 9.98 -3.05 10.46
CA GLU A 323 10.70 -2.94 9.20
C GLU A 323 11.73 -1.79 9.19
N TYR A 324 11.45 -0.67 9.86
CA TYR A 324 12.44 0.41 9.98
C TYR A 324 13.65 0.02 10.81
N LEU A 325 13.44 -0.74 11.89
CA LEU A 325 14.54 -1.25 12.69
C LEU A 325 15.37 -2.27 11.91
N SER A 326 14.72 -3.13 11.11
CA SER A 326 15.46 -4.04 10.24
C SER A 326 16.23 -3.33 9.13
N PHE A 327 15.73 -2.22 8.58
CA PHE A 327 16.52 -1.39 7.67
C PHE A 327 17.73 -0.75 8.37
N CYS A 328 17.60 -0.32 9.63
CA CYS A 328 18.76 0.17 10.38
C CYS A 328 19.80 -0.94 10.58
N TYR A 329 19.37 -2.17 10.87
CA TYR A 329 20.28 -3.32 10.97
C TYR A 329 21.00 -3.61 9.64
N GLN A 330 20.27 -3.57 8.52
CA GLN A 330 20.79 -3.91 7.19
C GLN A 330 21.66 -2.80 6.59
N MET A 331 21.25 -1.54 6.73
CA MET A 331 21.87 -0.41 6.04
C MET A 331 22.70 0.52 6.95
N GLY A 332 22.60 0.32 8.27
CA GLY A 332 23.07 1.27 9.26
C GLY A 332 22.21 2.55 9.28
N ILE A 333 22.48 3.43 10.24
CA ILE A 333 21.77 4.71 10.38
C ILE A 333 22.02 5.59 9.15
N LEU A 334 23.25 5.60 8.63
CA LEU A 334 23.59 6.40 7.45
C LEU A 334 22.85 5.88 6.22
N GLY A 335 22.88 4.57 5.97
CA GLY A 335 22.17 3.97 4.85
C GLY A 335 20.66 4.12 4.99
N PHE A 336 20.10 4.01 6.19
CA PHE A 336 18.67 4.26 6.44
C PHE A 336 18.27 5.68 5.99
N VAL A 337 19.00 6.70 6.43
CA VAL A 337 18.72 8.11 6.06
C VAL A 337 18.86 8.31 4.55
N VAL A 338 19.91 7.77 3.93
CA VAL A 338 20.16 7.91 2.50
C VAL A 338 19.11 7.19 1.66
N PHE A 339 18.89 5.90 1.91
CA PHE A 339 18.05 5.05 1.07
C PHE A 339 16.57 5.18 1.39
N VAL A 340 16.17 5.00 2.65
CA VAL A 340 14.75 5.11 3.06
C VAL A 340 14.31 6.57 2.98
N GLY A 341 15.10 7.49 3.55
CA GLY A 341 14.82 8.92 3.47
C GLY A 341 14.84 9.44 2.03
N GLY A 342 15.77 8.96 1.20
CA GLY A 342 15.83 9.29 -0.22
C GLY A 342 14.60 8.81 -1.01
N VAL A 343 14.17 7.56 -0.82
CA VAL A 343 12.95 7.02 -1.45
C VAL A 343 11.71 7.80 -1.01
N LEU A 344 11.56 8.08 0.29
CA LEU A 344 10.47 8.91 0.81
C LEU A 344 10.49 10.31 0.16
N LEU A 345 11.66 10.92 0.02
CA LEU A 345 11.81 12.23 -0.61
C LEU A 345 11.38 12.20 -2.09
N ILE A 346 11.70 11.14 -2.84
CA ILE A 346 11.23 10.96 -4.23
C ILE A 346 9.69 10.97 -4.28
N TYR A 347 9.05 10.13 -3.45
CA TYR A 347 7.59 10.04 -3.40
C TYR A 347 6.95 11.37 -3.02
N ILE A 348 7.37 11.95 -1.89
CA ILE A 348 6.83 13.20 -1.35
C ILE A 348 7.00 14.34 -2.35
N ARG A 349 8.20 14.53 -2.91
CA ARG A 349 8.49 15.63 -3.84
C ARG A 349 7.58 15.59 -5.07
N LYS A 350 7.38 14.42 -5.67
CA LYS A 350 6.53 14.28 -6.87
C LYS A 350 5.04 14.39 -6.55
N ILE A 351 4.56 13.81 -5.45
CA ILE A 351 3.15 13.89 -5.06
C ILE A 351 2.78 15.32 -4.65
N VAL A 352 3.57 15.95 -3.77
CA VAL A 352 3.31 17.31 -3.26
C VAL A 352 3.27 18.35 -4.39
N LYS A 353 4.08 18.17 -5.44
CA LYS A 353 4.06 19.03 -6.64
C LYS A 353 2.65 19.20 -7.22
N TYR A 354 1.84 18.14 -7.23
CA TYR A 354 0.45 18.18 -7.72
C TYR A 354 -0.54 18.45 -6.59
N ALA A 355 -0.34 17.83 -5.42
CA ALA A 355 -1.24 17.97 -4.28
C ALA A 355 -1.40 19.42 -3.83
N ARG A 356 -0.33 20.23 -3.87
CA ARG A 356 -0.38 21.64 -3.46
C ARG A 356 -1.33 22.51 -4.29
N LYS A 357 -1.68 22.11 -5.51
CA LYS A 357 -2.66 22.84 -6.33
C LYS A 357 -4.10 22.39 -6.05
N ASN A 358 -4.30 21.22 -5.46
CA ASN A 358 -5.64 20.66 -5.25
C ASN A 358 -6.45 21.41 -4.16
N ILE A 359 -7.75 21.14 -4.08
CA ILE A 359 -8.62 21.65 -3.02
C ILE A 359 -8.18 21.14 -1.65
N TRP A 360 -8.52 21.88 -0.57
CA TRP A 360 -8.03 21.60 0.78
C TRP A 360 -8.29 20.17 1.26
N VAL A 361 -9.47 19.61 0.97
CA VAL A 361 -9.82 18.25 1.40
C VAL A 361 -8.94 17.19 0.73
N ILE A 362 -8.61 17.36 -0.56
CA ILE A 362 -7.70 16.47 -1.28
C ILE A 362 -6.26 16.62 -0.78
N LYS A 363 -5.85 17.83 -0.38
CA LYS A 363 -4.55 18.07 0.29
C LYS A 363 -4.45 17.30 1.60
N VAL A 364 -5.47 17.40 2.45
CA VAL A 364 -5.53 16.69 3.74
C VAL A 364 -5.56 15.18 3.52
N PHE A 365 -6.34 14.68 2.56
CA PHE A 365 -6.37 13.25 2.23
C PHE A 365 -5.00 12.75 1.75
N THR A 366 -4.31 13.55 0.94
CA THR A 366 -2.95 13.22 0.49
C THR A 366 -1.96 13.21 1.67
N LEU A 367 -2.09 14.14 2.60
CA LEU A 367 -1.26 14.18 3.81
C LEU A 367 -1.50 12.95 4.70
N ILE A 368 -2.75 12.54 4.90
CA ILE A 368 -3.09 11.32 5.64
C ILE A 368 -2.45 10.10 4.96
N GLY A 369 -2.63 9.96 3.64
CA GLY A 369 -2.06 8.83 2.89
C GLY A 369 -0.53 8.79 2.92
N LEU A 370 0.14 9.93 2.81
CA LEU A 370 1.61 10.02 2.95
C LEU A 370 2.06 9.72 4.38
N GLY A 371 1.40 10.29 5.38
CA GLY A 371 1.71 10.05 6.79
C GLY A 371 1.58 8.58 7.15
N TRP A 372 0.54 7.91 6.67
CA TRP A 372 0.33 6.49 6.94
C TRP A 372 1.38 5.60 6.26
N PHE A 373 1.84 5.95 5.06
CA PHE A 373 2.93 5.24 4.39
C PHE A 373 4.25 5.34 5.18
N VAL A 374 4.51 6.46 5.86
CA VAL A 374 5.71 6.66 6.70
C VAL A 374 5.57 6.00 8.06
N ILE A 375 4.39 6.03 8.68
CA ILE A 375 4.20 5.54 10.05
C ILE A 375 4.06 4.01 10.09
N ARG A 376 3.39 3.41 9.10
CA ARG A 376 3.07 1.96 9.12
C ARG A 376 4.30 1.04 9.25
N PRO A 377 5.43 1.28 8.54
CA PRO A 377 6.65 0.44 8.65
C PRO A 377 7.24 0.33 10.06
N ALA A 378 6.91 1.26 10.97
CA ALA A 378 7.33 1.18 12.37
C ALA A 378 6.59 0.08 13.14
N PHE A 379 5.41 -0.33 12.67
CA PHE A 379 4.53 -1.29 13.37
C PHE A 379 4.30 -2.58 12.58
N ASN A 380 4.43 -2.56 11.26
CA ASN A 380 4.19 -3.70 10.37
C ASN A 380 5.00 -3.58 9.08
N PRO A 381 5.34 -4.71 8.40
CA PRO A 381 5.98 -4.67 7.09
C PRO A 381 5.07 -4.00 6.05
N ALA A 382 5.56 -2.90 5.49
CA ALA A 382 4.73 -1.91 4.82
C ALA A 382 5.46 -1.07 3.76
N PHE A 383 6.78 -1.18 3.68
CA PHE A 383 7.63 -0.41 2.79
C PHE A 383 8.15 -1.27 1.65
N LEU A 384 8.69 -2.47 1.95
CA LEU A 384 9.21 -3.40 0.96
C LEU A 384 8.12 -3.96 0.06
N GLY A 385 8.45 -4.11 -1.21
CA GLY A 385 7.64 -4.85 -2.17
C GLY A 385 6.65 -4.00 -2.93
N LEU A 386 6.18 -4.61 -4.01
CA LEU A 386 5.44 -3.94 -5.07
C LEU A 386 4.07 -3.40 -4.60
N GLN A 387 3.31 -4.19 -3.84
CA GLN A 387 1.95 -3.82 -3.40
C GLN A 387 1.96 -2.65 -2.42
N ASN A 388 2.97 -2.59 -1.56
CA ASN A 388 3.16 -1.52 -0.59
C ASN A 388 3.43 -0.18 -1.27
N GLY A 389 4.35 -0.14 -2.25
CA GLY A 389 4.63 1.09 -2.99
C GLY A 389 3.55 1.49 -4.01
N PHE A 390 2.62 0.59 -4.37
CA PHE A 390 1.50 0.94 -5.24
C PHE A 390 0.58 2.02 -4.62
N GLN A 391 0.48 2.08 -3.30
CA GLN A 391 -0.22 3.17 -2.60
C GLN A 391 0.33 4.55 -3.05
N MET A 392 1.65 4.69 -3.20
CA MET A 392 2.28 5.95 -3.66
C MET A 392 2.02 6.23 -5.13
N ILE A 393 2.03 5.19 -5.97
CA ILE A 393 1.64 5.30 -7.38
C ILE A 393 0.21 5.84 -7.49
N GLY A 394 -0.73 5.25 -6.75
CA GLY A 394 -2.12 5.69 -6.73
C GLY A 394 -2.29 7.12 -6.23
N LEU A 395 -1.61 7.51 -5.13
CA LEU A 395 -1.64 8.89 -4.63
C LEU A 395 -1.13 9.88 -5.69
N LEU A 396 -0.05 9.56 -6.41
CA LEU A 396 0.45 10.41 -7.49
C LEU A 396 -0.60 10.54 -8.61
N MET A 397 -1.12 9.42 -9.12
CA MET A 397 -2.07 9.42 -10.23
C MET A 397 -3.36 10.18 -9.90
N ILE A 398 -3.90 9.99 -8.70
CA ILE A 398 -5.09 10.71 -8.23
C ILE A 398 -4.81 12.21 -8.10
N ASN A 399 -3.67 12.61 -7.51
CA ASN A 399 -3.34 14.01 -7.40
C ASN A 399 -3.11 14.67 -8.77
N MET A 400 -2.54 13.96 -9.74
CA MET A 400 -2.41 14.42 -11.13
C MET A 400 -3.77 14.54 -11.83
N TYR A 401 -4.70 13.62 -11.57
CA TYR A 401 -6.07 13.68 -12.09
C TYR A 401 -6.83 14.93 -11.60
N PHE A 402 -6.79 15.20 -10.29
CA PHE A 402 -7.43 16.41 -9.73
C PHE A 402 -6.78 17.69 -10.27
N ASN A 403 -5.46 17.70 -10.47
CA ASN A 403 -4.74 18.83 -11.03
C ASN A 403 -5.18 19.14 -12.47
N LYS A 404 -5.25 18.11 -13.33
CA LYS A 404 -5.62 18.27 -14.74
C LYS A 404 -7.04 18.82 -14.93
N LYS A 405 -7.97 18.50 -14.03
CA LYS A 405 -9.34 19.06 -14.07
C LYS A 405 -9.43 20.51 -13.61
N GLN A 406 -8.43 21.01 -12.90
CA GLN A 406 -8.40 22.40 -12.42
C GLN A 406 -7.68 23.36 -13.38
N GLU A 407 -6.99 22.83 -14.39
CA GLU A 407 -6.52 23.60 -15.55
C GLU A 407 -7.57 23.45 -16.67
N PRO A 408 -8.63 24.29 -16.72
CA PRO A 408 -9.47 24.33 -17.92
C PRO A 408 -8.59 24.75 -19.08
N TYR A 409 -8.53 23.92 -20.12
CA TYR A 409 -8.03 24.23 -21.48
C TYR A 409 -7.33 25.59 -21.61
N GLN A 410 -6.04 25.64 -21.30
CA GLN A 410 -5.13 26.57 -21.96
C GLN A 410 -4.45 25.81 -23.09
N LYS A 411 -5.24 25.56 -24.14
CA LYS A 411 -4.86 25.63 -25.55
C LYS A 411 -6.10 25.43 -26.40
#